data_AF-X1IFG3-F1
#
_entry.id   AF-X1IFG3-F1
#
_cell.length_a   1.000
_cell.length_b   1.000
_cell.length_c   1.000
_cell.angle_alpha   90.00
_cell.angle_beta   90.00
_cell.angle_gamma   90.00
#
_symmetry.space_group_name_H-M   'P 1'
#
loop_
_entity.id
_entity.type
_entity.pdbx_description
1 polymer ?
#
loop_
_entity_poly.entity_id
_entity_poly.type
_entity_poly.pdbx_seq_one_letter_code
_entity_poly.pdbx_strand_id
1 'polypeptide(L)'
;PVHFTTGASAAVTHARFSAVLSGLKILSYLVELCIKKGADLIVSEASATVFPIAQEIVRSAYQRLNILDKFTTETVQYVGGQFKGRIVGNIERYNVATNIYIGSIGATAWMIGEVAARIGATQIAGTPNDSNMVVLIATSDYTLLGDEQYAAGATLSGQPSDLASVLTFDYFKLLTIALMLLVFISTMFGNSWIVNILRL
;
A
#
# COMPACT_ATOMS: atom_id res chain seq x y z
N PRO A 1 -4.74 -16.99 -10.02
CA PRO A 1 -3.64 -15.99 -10.03
C PRO A 1 -3.89 -14.85 -9.05
N VAL A 2 -2.84 -14.27 -8.47
CA VAL A 2 -2.88 -13.07 -7.64
C VAL A 2 -2.40 -11.88 -8.47
N HIS A 3 -3.15 -10.79 -8.46
CA HIS A 3 -2.75 -9.52 -9.06
C HIS A 3 -2.26 -8.54 -7.99
N PHE A 4 -1.19 -7.80 -8.29
CA PHE A 4 -0.66 -6.75 -7.42
C PHE A 4 -0.38 -5.45 -8.19
N THR A 5 -0.64 -4.29 -7.56
CA THR A 5 -0.21 -2.98 -8.08
C THR A 5 0.01 -1.96 -6.96
N THR A 6 1.00 -1.08 -7.11
CA THR A 6 1.18 0.08 -6.22
C THR A 6 0.46 1.35 -6.68
N GLY A 7 -0.16 1.33 -7.87
CA GLY A 7 -0.92 2.46 -8.40
C GLY A 7 -0.22 3.27 -9.49
N ALA A 8 -0.86 4.38 -9.89
CA ALA A 8 -0.41 5.23 -10.98
C ALA A 8 0.39 6.46 -10.55
N SER A 9 0.14 6.97 -9.33
CA SER A 9 0.66 8.27 -8.90
C SER A 9 1.94 8.15 -8.08
N ALA A 10 2.96 7.53 -8.66
CA ALA A 10 4.17 7.10 -7.95
C ALA A 10 5.48 7.57 -8.60
N ALA A 11 5.59 8.85 -8.94
CA ALA A 11 6.93 9.42 -9.19
C ALA A 11 7.67 9.58 -7.85
N VAL A 12 8.97 9.26 -7.82
CA VAL A 12 9.84 9.33 -6.62
C VAL A 12 9.86 10.72 -5.98
N THR A 13 9.52 11.76 -6.74
CA THR A 13 9.47 13.16 -6.32
C THR A 13 8.17 13.58 -5.62
N HIS A 14 7.17 12.71 -5.50
CA HIS A 14 5.89 13.07 -4.89
C HIS A 14 5.79 12.67 -3.42
N ALA A 15 5.04 13.45 -2.63
CA ALA A 15 4.67 13.20 -1.23
C ALA A 15 3.95 11.85 -0.99
N ARG A 16 3.65 11.09 -2.05
CA ARG A 16 2.98 9.79 -2.03
C ARG A 16 3.94 8.61 -2.20
N PHE A 17 5.24 8.86 -2.33
CA PHE A 17 6.25 7.80 -2.52
C PHE A 17 6.38 6.89 -1.30
N SER A 18 6.17 7.39 -0.08
CA SER A 18 6.15 6.58 1.14
C SER A 18 5.11 5.47 1.09
N ALA A 19 3.91 5.77 0.58
CA ALA A 19 2.83 4.80 0.40
C ALA A 19 3.26 3.66 -0.52
N VAL A 20 3.87 4.02 -1.65
CA VAL A 20 4.35 3.09 -2.67
C VAL A 20 5.48 2.23 -2.12
N LEU A 21 6.41 2.83 -1.38
CA LEU A 21 7.49 2.09 -0.73
C LEU A 21 6.94 1.06 0.27
N SER A 22 5.91 1.42 1.05
CA SER A 22 5.22 0.46 1.91
C SER A 22 4.58 -0.67 1.08
N GLY A 23 3.92 -0.33 -0.03
CA GLY A 23 3.38 -1.31 -0.98
C GLY A 23 4.45 -2.26 -1.53
N LEU A 24 5.63 -1.76 -1.88
CA LEU A 24 6.75 -2.58 -2.36
C LEU A 24 7.30 -3.52 -1.28
N LYS A 25 7.30 -3.11 0.00
CA LYS A 25 7.64 -4.00 1.12
C LYS A 25 6.62 -5.14 1.24
N ILE A 26 5.33 -4.83 1.08
CA ILE A 26 4.26 -5.84 1.04
C ILE A 26 4.43 -6.77 -0.17
N LEU A 27 4.78 -6.24 -1.35
CA LEU A 27 5.07 -7.03 -2.55
C LEU A 27 6.20 -8.03 -2.30
N SER A 28 7.29 -7.61 -1.65
CA SER A 28 8.41 -8.51 -1.33
C SER A 28 7.95 -9.73 -0.53
N TYR A 29 7.09 -9.54 0.46
CA TYR A 29 6.50 -10.64 1.23
C TYR A 29 5.52 -11.47 0.39
N LEU A 30 4.66 -10.81 -0.39
CA LEU A 30 3.64 -11.44 -1.23
C LEU A 30 4.26 -12.37 -2.27
N VAL A 31 5.35 -11.96 -2.93
CA VAL A 31 6.04 -12.78 -3.94
C VAL A 31 6.50 -14.10 -3.32
N GLU A 32 7.14 -14.06 -2.16
CA GLU A 32 7.56 -15.29 -1.47
C GLU A 32 6.38 -16.16 -1.08
N LEU A 33 5.28 -15.54 -0.63
CA LEU A 33 4.07 -16.26 -0.25
C LEU A 33 3.43 -16.96 -1.47
N CYS A 34 3.29 -16.25 -2.60
CA CYS A 34 2.80 -16.80 -3.86
C CYS A 34 3.66 -17.98 -4.30
N ILE A 35 4.99 -17.85 -4.29
CA ILE A 35 5.91 -18.94 -4.64
C ILE A 35 5.72 -20.15 -3.72
N LYS A 36 5.71 -19.93 -2.39
CA LYS A 36 5.52 -21.00 -1.38
C LYS A 36 4.17 -21.72 -1.53
N LYS A 37 3.14 -21.02 -2.01
CA LYS A 37 1.79 -21.56 -2.21
C LYS A 37 1.56 -22.06 -3.64
N GLY A 38 2.52 -21.92 -4.54
CA GLY A 38 2.37 -22.31 -5.95
C GLY A 38 1.34 -21.46 -6.70
N ALA A 39 1.11 -20.21 -6.28
CA ALA A 39 0.18 -19.29 -6.91
C ALA A 39 0.91 -18.39 -7.93
N ASP A 40 0.32 -18.24 -9.12
CA ASP A 40 0.82 -17.29 -10.12
C ASP A 40 0.63 -15.84 -9.64
N LEU A 41 1.63 -15.00 -9.89
CA LEU A 41 1.63 -13.59 -9.53
C LEU A 41 1.74 -12.72 -10.79
N ILE A 42 0.89 -11.70 -10.88
CA ILE A 42 0.91 -10.69 -11.94
C ILE A 42 1.01 -9.32 -11.29
N VAL A 43 2.09 -8.60 -11.55
CA VAL A 43 2.34 -7.27 -11.01
C VAL A 43 2.19 -6.23 -12.12
N SER A 44 1.34 -5.23 -11.92
CA SER A 44 1.10 -4.17 -12.90
C SER A 44 1.54 -2.81 -12.34
N GLU A 45 2.58 -2.20 -12.89
CA GLU A 45 3.12 -0.92 -12.41
C GLU A 45 3.06 0.18 -13.45
N ALA A 46 2.50 1.35 -13.10
CA ALA A 46 2.37 2.48 -14.02
C ALA A 46 3.57 3.41 -14.04
N SER A 47 4.31 3.49 -12.93
CA SER A 47 5.41 4.43 -12.80
C SER A 47 6.67 3.84 -13.41
N ALA A 48 7.31 4.60 -14.31
CA ALA A 48 8.58 4.23 -14.93
C ALA A 48 9.70 4.07 -13.89
N THR A 49 9.55 4.69 -12.71
CA THR A 49 10.54 4.57 -11.63
C THR A 49 10.26 3.40 -10.70
N VAL A 50 8.97 3.07 -10.47
CA VAL A 50 8.59 1.96 -9.58
C VAL A 50 8.71 0.61 -10.28
N PHE A 51 8.38 0.56 -11.57
CA PHE A 51 8.46 -0.66 -12.37
C PHE A 51 9.79 -1.41 -12.24
N PRO A 52 10.98 -0.79 -12.46
CA PRO A 52 12.24 -1.51 -12.33
C PRO A 52 12.50 -1.99 -10.88
N ILE A 53 12.02 -1.25 -9.87
CA ILE A 53 12.15 -1.65 -8.46
C ILE A 53 11.27 -2.87 -8.17
N ALA A 54 10.01 -2.85 -8.60
CA ALA A 54 9.09 -3.98 -8.46
C ALA A 54 9.63 -5.21 -9.21
N GLN A 55 10.13 -5.02 -10.43
CA GLN A 55 10.74 -6.09 -11.22
C GLN A 55 11.94 -6.69 -10.50
N GLU A 56 12.80 -5.86 -9.91
CA GLU A 56 13.95 -6.34 -9.15
C GLU A 56 13.54 -7.09 -7.88
N ILE A 57 12.54 -6.61 -7.13
CA ILE A 57 12.01 -7.30 -5.94
C ILE A 57 11.52 -8.70 -6.31
N VAL A 58 10.72 -8.82 -7.37
CA VAL A 58 10.19 -10.11 -7.82
C VAL A 58 11.33 -11.00 -8.33
N ARG A 59 12.19 -10.49 -9.21
CA ARG A 59 13.32 -11.24 -9.78
C ARG A 59 14.26 -11.76 -8.69
N SER A 60 14.62 -10.91 -7.74
CA SER A 60 15.46 -11.28 -6.60
C SER A 60 14.82 -12.37 -5.73
N ALA A 61 13.50 -12.31 -5.48
CA ALA A 61 12.80 -13.35 -4.73
C ALA A 61 12.80 -14.70 -5.46
N TYR A 62 12.54 -14.71 -6.78
CA TYR A 62 12.62 -15.92 -7.60
C TYR A 62 14.06 -16.49 -7.63
N GLN A 63 15.06 -15.62 -7.69
CA GLN A 63 16.47 -16.01 -7.65
C GLN A 63 16.86 -16.62 -6.29
N ARG A 64 16.46 -16.02 -5.17
CA ARG A 64 16.73 -16.57 -3.81
C ARG A 64 16.14 -17.97 -3.61
N LEU A 65 15.01 -18.25 -4.28
CA LEU A 65 14.30 -19.52 -4.18
C LEU A 65 14.69 -20.53 -5.29
N ASN A 66 15.73 -20.21 -6.08
CA ASN A 66 16.27 -21.06 -7.16
C ASN A 66 15.23 -21.47 -8.22
N ILE A 67 14.25 -20.61 -8.50
CA ILE A 67 13.20 -20.84 -9.51
C ILE A 67 13.15 -19.72 -10.54
N LEU A 68 14.31 -19.11 -10.83
CA LEU A 68 14.41 -17.98 -11.75
C LEU A 68 13.96 -18.32 -13.17
N ASP A 69 13.99 -19.60 -13.54
CA ASP A 69 13.45 -20.14 -14.80
C ASP A 69 11.95 -19.87 -14.98
N LYS A 70 11.19 -19.78 -13.87
CA LYS A 70 9.76 -19.45 -13.89
C LYS A 70 9.47 -17.94 -13.94
N PHE A 71 10.50 -17.10 -13.77
CA PHE A 71 10.32 -15.66 -13.86
C PHE A 71 10.16 -15.25 -15.34
N THR A 72 8.98 -14.76 -15.68
CA THR A 72 8.68 -14.30 -17.05
C THR A 72 8.57 -12.78 -17.08
N THR A 73 8.76 -12.20 -18.26
CA THR A 73 8.49 -10.77 -18.51
C THR A 73 7.02 -10.41 -18.32
N GLU A 74 6.11 -11.39 -18.27
CA GLU A 74 4.69 -11.18 -18.00
C GLU A 74 4.37 -11.12 -16.49
N THR A 75 5.28 -11.60 -15.62
CA THR A 75 5.10 -11.59 -14.16
C THR A 75 5.06 -10.16 -13.63
N VAL A 76 5.87 -9.25 -14.19
CA VAL A 76 5.90 -7.83 -13.84
C VAL A 76 5.77 -6.99 -15.11
N GLN A 77 4.71 -6.22 -15.22
CA GLN A 77 4.32 -5.51 -16.42
C GLN A 77 4.32 -4.00 -16.20
N TYR A 78 5.04 -3.28 -17.07
CA TYR A 78 4.99 -1.82 -17.09
C TYR A 78 3.74 -1.35 -17.83
N VAL A 79 2.74 -0.82 -17.11
CA VAL A 79 1.46 -0.37 -17.68
C VAL A 79 1.44 1.07 -18.20
N GLY A 80 2.33 1.92 -17.70
CA GLY A 80 2.50 3.31 -18.14
C GLY A 80 1.20 4.13 -18.14
N GLY A 81 1.06 5.02 -19.12
CA GLY A 81 -0.10 5.93 -19.25
C GLY A 81 -1.45 5.23 -19.50
N GLN A 82 -1.44 3.94 -19.85
CA GLN A 82 -2.65 3.13 -20.07
C GLN A 82 -3.05 2.33 -18.82
N PHE A 83 -2.63 2.77 -17.63
CA PHE A 83 -2.84 2.11 -16.34
C PHE A 83 -4.25 1.55 -16.14
N LYS A 84 -5.28 2.39 -16.35
CA LYS A 84 -6.68 2.04 -16.07
C LYS A 84 -7.14 0.85 -16.91
N GLY A 85 -6.99 0.94 -18.23
CA GLY A 85 -7.43 -0.10 -19.15
C GLY A 85 -6.61 -1.38 -19.04
N ARG A 86 -5.30 -1.27 -18.83
CA ARG A 86 -4.42 -2.44 -18.72
C ARG A 86 -4.64 -3.23 -17.43
N ILE A 87 -4.89 -2.58 -16.30
CA ILE A 87 -5.18 -3.30 -15.06
C ILE A 87 -6.52 -4.02 -15.14
N VAL A 88 -7.57 -3.31 -15.59
CA VAL A 88 -8.89 -3.92 -15.78
C VAL A 88 -8.81 -5.10 -16.75
N GLY A 89 -8.14 -4.91 -17.89
CA GLY A 89 -7.91 -5.96 -18.87
C GLY A 89 -7.11 -7.13 -18.30
N ASN A 90 -6.10 -6.89 -17.47
CA ASN A 90 -5.34 -7.96 -16.81
C ASN A 90 -6.20 -8.74 -15.81
N ILE A 91 -6.97 -8.04 -14.97
CA ILE A 91 -7.86 -8.65 -13.97
C ILE A 91 -8.84 -9.60 -14.67
N GLU A 92 -9.50 -9.15 -15.74
CA GLU A 92 -10.45 -9.97 -16.50
C GLU A 92 -9.75 -11.08 -17.30
N ARG A 93 -8.69 -10.75 -18.05
CA ARG A 93 -7.99 -11.69 -18.94
C ARG A 93 -7.41 -12.87 -18.18
N TYR A 94 -6.82 -12.62 -17.02
CA TYR A 94 -6.21 -13.66 -16.20
C TYR A 94 -7.17 -14.29 -15.19
N ASN A 95 -8.44 -13.85 -15.17
CA ASN A 95 -9.47 -14.28 -14.22
C ASN A 95 -8.90 -14.40 -12.79
N VAL A 96 -8.42 -13.26 -12.28
CA VAL A 96 -7.64 -13.24 -11.04
C VAL A 96 -8.50 -13.67 -9.86
N ALA A 97 -7.93 -14.49 -8.97
CA ALA A 97 -8.63 -14.97 -7.78
C ALA A 97 -8.52 -13.96 -6.62
N THR A 98 -7.44 -13.18 -6.60
CA THR A 98 -7.22 -12.14 -5.59
C THR A 98 -6.56 -10.94 -6.24
N ASN A 99 -7.12 -9.77 -5.99
CA ASN A 99 -6.60 -8.49 -6.44
C ASN A 99 -6.10 -7.69 -5.23
N ILE A 100 -4.81 -7.36 -5.24
CA ILE A 100 -4.13 -6.61 -4.18
C ILE A 100 -3.67 -5.28 -4.75
N TYR A 101 -4.13 -4.17 -4.19
CA TYR A 101 -3.80 -2.84 -4.71
C TYR A 101 -3.54 -1.87 -3.56
N ILE A 102 -2.26 -1.72 -3.24
CA ILE A 102 -1.79 -1.02 -2.04
C ILE A 102 -0.77 0.04 -2.43
N GLY A 103 -1.07 1.32 -2.14
CA GLY A 103 -0.21 2.44 -2.51
C GLY A 103 -0.97 3.67 -2.95
N SER A 104 -0.55 4.23 -4.08
CA SER A 104 -1.04 5.49 -4.65
C SER A 104 -1.91 5.21 -5.89
N ILE A 105 -3.06 4.57 -5.65
CA ILE A 105 -3.98 4.10 -6.70
C ILE A 105 -4.74 5.25 -7.39
N GLY A 106 -5.03 6.32 -6.64
CA GLY A 106 -5.77 7.48 -7.15
C GLY A 106 -7.24 7.14 -7.45
N ALA A 107 -7.87 7.98 -8.29
CA ALA A 107 -9.27 7.84 -8.69
C ALA A 107 -9.57 6.62 -9.58
N THR A 108 -8.62 5.70 -9.77
CA THR A 108 -8.83 4.45 -10.51
C THR A 108 -9.29 3.31 -9.60
N ALA A 109 -9.24 3.50 -8.27
CA ALA A 109 -9.56 2.47 -7.28
C ALA A 109 -10.97 1.89 -7.48
N TRP A 110 -11.98 2.73 -7.75
CA TRP A 110 -13.36 2.26 -7.95
C TRP A 110 -13.49 1.32 -9.15
N MET A 111 -12.79 1.61 -10.25
CA MET A 111 -12.83 0.84 -11.50
C MET A 111 -12.19 -0.53 -11.30
N ILE A 112 -11.04 -0.55 -10.60
CA ILE A 112 -10.35 -1.80 -10.23
C ILE A 112 -11.27 -2.63 -9.33
N GLY A 113 -11.88 -1.97 -8.34
CA GLY A 113 -12.86 -2.52 -7.42
C GLY A 113 -14.03 -3.23 -8.10
N GLU A 114 -14.74 -2.49 -8.95
CA GLU A 114 -15.91 -2.97 -9.69
C GLU A 114 -15.58 -4.19 -10.57
N VAL A 115 -14.47 -4.14 -11.30
CA VAL A 115 -14.08 -5.20 -12.23
C VAL A 115 -13.66 -6.47 -11.47
N ALA A 116 -12.85 -6.33 -10.42
CA ALA A 116 -12.44 -7.46 -9.59
C ALA A 116 -13.65 -8.10 -8.87
N ALA A 117 -14.60 -7.29 -8.38
CA ALA A 117 -15.83 -7.78 -7.77
C ALA A 117 -16.69 -8.55 -8.77
N ARG A 118 -16.81 -8.07 -10.02
CA ARG A 118 -17.60 -8.72 -11.07
C ARG A 118 -17.14 -10.14 -11.40
N ILE A 119 -15.83 -10.40 -11.35
CA ILE A 119 -15.26 -11.74 -11.58
C ILE A 119 -15.19 -12.58 -10.29
N GLY A 120 -15.63 -12.03 -9.15
CA GLY A 120 -15.61 -12.71 -7.86
C GLY A 120 -14.22 -12.81 -7.21
N ALA A 121 -13.29 -11.93 -7.58
CA ALA A 121 -11.95 -11.89 -7.00
C ALA A 121 -11.98 -11.29 -5.59
N THR A 122 -11.28 -11.90 -4.63
CA THR A 122 -11.07 -11.28 -3.31
C THR A 122 -10.21 -10.03 -3.44
N GLN A 123 -10.56 -8.98 -2.73
CA GLN A 123 -9.92 -7.68 -2.85
C GLN A 123 -9.27 -7.24 -1.54
N ILE A 124 -7.97 -6.97 -1.62
CA ILE A 124 -7.19 -6.40 -0.51
C ILE A 124 -6.61 -5.09 -0.98
N ALA A 125 -6.96 -4.00 -0.30
CA ALA A 125 -6.59 -2.68 -0.74
C ALA A 125 -6.01 -1.84 0.39
N GLY A 126 -5.25 -0.82 0.03
CA GLY A 126 -4.63 0.05 1.01
C GLY A 126 -4.20 1.38 0.42
N THR A 127 -4.48 2.46 1.14
CA THR A 127 -3.90 3.75 0.83
C THR A 127 -3.79 4.60 2.10
N PRO A 128 -2.70 5.37 2.27
CA PRO A 128 -2.64 6.38 3.32
C PRO A 128 -3.29 7.71 2.89
N ASN A 129 -3.95 7.75 1.73
CA ASN A 129 -4.60 8.95 1.20
C ASN A 129 -6.10 8.95 1.49
N ASP A 130 -6.53 9.89 2.33
CA ASP A 130 -7.92 10.06 2.77
C ASP A 130 -8.91 10.16 1.62
N SER A 131 -8.54 10.79 0.49
CA SER A 131 -9.49 11.09 -0.60
C SER A 131 -10.05 9.84 -1.30
N ASN A 132 -9.33 8.72 -1.30
CA ASN A 132 -9.78 7.47 -1.95
C ASN A 132 -10.21 6.40 -0.95
N MET A 133 -10.08 6.67 0.36
CA MET A 133 -10.26 5.66 1.39
C MET A 133 -11.69 5.13 1.42
N VAL A 134 -12.70 5.99 1.29
CA VAL A 134 -14.12 5.56 1.26
C VAL A 134 -14.42 4.65 0.08
N VAL A 135 -13.84 4.94 -1.09
CA VAL A 135 -13.99 4.09 -2.28
C VAL A 135 -13.39 2.71 -2.01
N LEU A 136 -12.17 2.66 -1.47
CA LEU A 136 -11.49 1.41 -1.14
C LEU A 136 -12.30 0.57 -0.14
N ILE A 137 -12.82 1.20 0.91
CA ILE A 137 -13.70 0.55 1.90
C ILE A 137 -14.94 -0.04 1.22
N ALA A 138 -15.56 0.70 0.30
CA ALA A 138 -16.79 0.26 -0.35
C ALA A 138 -16.57 -0.84 -1.41
N THR A 139 -15.39 -0.91 -2.02
CA THR A 139 -15.12 -1.83 -3.14
C THR A 139 -14.22 -3.01 -2.79
N SER A 140 -13.69 -3.10 -1.56
CA SER A 140 -12.72 -4.13 -1.17
C SER A 140 -13.20 -4.96 0.01
N ASP A 141 -12.86 -6.25 0.05
CA ASP A 141 -13.17 -7.12 1.19
C ASP A 141 -12.33 -6.76 2.43
N TYR A 142 -11.06 -6.38 2.20
CA TYR A 142 -10.12 -5.97 3.25
C TYR A 142 -9.44 -4.67 2.86
N THR A 143 -9.50 -3.67 3.74
CA THR A 143 -8.89 -2.35 3.48
C THR A 143 -7.96 -1.96 4.63
N LEU A 144 -6.71 -1.64 4.30
CA LEU A 144 -5.76 -1.01 5.22
C LEU A 144 -5.99 0.50 5.22
N LEU A 145 -6.33 1.06 6.38
CA LEU A 145 -6.70 2.46 6.55
C LEU A 145 -5.53 3.30 7.05
N GLY A 146 -5.19 4.36 6.32
CA GLY A 146 -4.22 5.35 6.79
C GLY A 146 -2.87 4.72 7.14
N ASP A 147 -2.55 4.76 8.44
CA ASP A 147 -1.28 4.26 8.99
C ASP A 147 -1.17 2.73 9.03
N GLU A 148 -2.28 1.99 8.90
CA GLU A 148 -2.27 0.53 8.86
C GLU A 148 -1.47 0.01 7.66
N GLN A 149 -1.47 0.73 6.54
CA GLN A 149 -0.62 0.40 5.40
C GLN A 149 0.87 0.48 5.77
N TYR A 150 1.27 1.48 6.55
CA TYR A 150 2.67 1.62 6.99
C TYR A 150 3.03 0.56 8.02
N ALA A 151 2.12 0.28 8.96
CA ALA A 151 2.29 -0.80 9.95
C ALA A 151 2.43 -2.17 9.27
N ALA A 152 1.61 -2.46 8.25
CA ALA A 152 1.69 -3.68 7.46
C ALA A 152 3.03 -3.79 6.73
N GLY A 153 3.45 -2.73 6.03
CA GLY A 153 4.74 -2.72 5.33
C GLY A 153 5.94 -2.87 6.26
N ALA A 154 5.91 -2.26 7.44
CA ALA A 154 6.95 -2.38 8.45
C ALA A 154 6.99 -3.77 9.11
N THR A 155 5.84 -4.35 9.37
CA THR A 155 5.74 -5.70 9.96
C THR A 155 6.23 -6.76 8.97
N LEU A 156 5.84 -6.63 7.71
CA LEU A 156 6.21 -7.58 6.66
C LEU A 156 7.65 -7.43 6.15
N SER A 157 8.28 -6.25 6.31
CA SER A 157 9.71 -6.10 5.99
C SER A 157 10.61 -6.85 6.98
N GLY A 158 10.13 -7.12 8.19
CA GLY A 158 10.88 -7.78 9.26
C GLY A 158 12.07 -6.95 9.79
N GLN A 159 12.19 -5.68 9.38
CA GLN A 159 13.30 -4.82 9.81
C GLN A 159 12.95 -4.11 11.13
N PRO A 160 13.78 -4.22 12.17
CA PRO A 160 13.49 -3.61 13.47
C PRO A 160 13.42 -2.08 13.40
N SER A 161 14.13 -1.45 12.47
CA SER A 161 14.09 0.01 12.23
C SER A 161 12.73 0.49 11.71
N ASP A 162 12.09 -0.30 10.84
CA ASP A 162 10.78 0.04 10.29
C ASP A 162 9.69 -0.06 11.36
N LEU A 163 9.74 -1.14 12.15
CA LEU A 163 8.84 -1.36 13.28
C LEU A 163 8.99 -0.26 14.35
N ALA A 164 10.23 0.11 14.69
CA ALA A 164 10.50 1.17 15.64
C ALA A 164 9.96 2.53 15.19
N SER A 165 10.00 2.80 13.87
CA SER A 165 9.44 4.04 13.31
C SER A 165 7.93 4.13 13.51
N VAL A 166 7.20 3.05 13.22
CA VAL A 166 5.73 3.01 13.42
C VAL A 166 5.37 3.19 14.89
N LEU A 167 6.06 2.47 15.79
CA LEU A 167 5.84 2.59 17.24
C LEU A 167 6.10 4.01 17.73
N THR A 168 7.17 4.66 17.25
CA THR A 168 7.50 6.04 17.64
C THR A 168 6.38 7.00 17.24
N PHE A 169 5.82 6.85 16.03
CA PHE A 169 4.69 7.66 15.59
C PHE A 169 3.44 7.44 16.46
N ASP A 170 3.16 6.21 16.87
CA ASP A 170 2.01 5.91 17.73
C ASP A 170 2.17 6.49 19.14
N TYR A 171 3.37 6.41 19.73
CA TYR A 171 3.67 7.06 21.01
C TYR A 171 3.56 8.59 20.90
N PHE A 172 4.03 9.18 19.80
CA PHE A 172 3.94 10.62 19.61
C PHE A 172 2.49 11.08 19.44
N LYS A 173 1.64 10.31 18.72
CA LYS A 173 0.19 10.58 18.65
C LYS A 173 -0.47 10.51 20.03
N LEU A 174 -0.14 9.52 20.84
CA LEU A 174 -0.69 9.42 22.21
C LEU A 174 -0.24 10.59 23.08
N LEU A 175 1.03 11.00 22.99
CA LEU A 175 1.56 12.15 23.70
C LEU A 175 0.86 13.45 23.29
N THR A 176 0.66 13.68 21.98
CA THR A 176 -0.04 14.88 21.50
C THR A 176 -1.50 14.89 21.92
N ILE A 177 -2.20 13.75 21.89
CA ILE A 177 -3.57 13.63 22.42
C ILE A 177 -3.61 13.95 23.92
N ALA A 178 -2.69 13.42 24.71
CA ALA A 178 -2.62 13.70 26.15
C ALA A 178 -2.37 15.19 26.43
N LEU A 179 -1.46 15.82 25.68
CA LEU A 179 -1.20 17.27 25.78
C LEU A 179 -2.42 18.09 25.37
N MET A 180 -3.11 17.74 24.28
CA MET A 180 -4.34 18.42 23.86
C MET A 180 -5.43 18.32 24.93
N LEU A 181 -5.60 17.17 25.58
CA LEU A 181 -6.56 17.00 26.68
C LEU A 181 -6.18 17.83 27.90
N LEU A 182 -4.89 17.87 28.28
CA LEU A 182 -4.40 18.72 29.37
C LEU A 182 -4.68 20.20 29.12
N VAL A 183 -4.41 20.68 27.90
CA VAL A 183 -4.71 22.05 27.48
C VAL A 183 -6.20 22.31 27.57
N PHE A 184 -7.03 21.42 27.01
CA PHE A 184 -8.48 21.56 26.99
C PHE A 184 -9.10 21.62 28.40
N ILE A 185 -8.64 20.76 29.33
CA ILE A 185 -9.13 20.75 30.71
C ILE A 185 -8.70 22.03 31.43
N SER A 186 -7.44 22.44 31.27
CA SER A 186 -6.90 23.62 31.96
C SER A 186 -7.59 24.91 31.54
N THR A 187 -7.94 25.04 30.25
CA THR A 187 -8.70 26.20 29.74
C THR A 187 -10.15 26.20 30.22
N MET A 188 -10.78 25.03 30.38
CA MET A 188 -12.14 24.91 30.95
C MET A 188 -12.22 25.40 32.40
N PHE A 189 -11.16 25.24 33.19
CA PHE A 189 -11.06 25.79 34.56
C PHE A 189 -10.59 27.26 34.61
N GLY A 190 -10.51 27.94 33.46
CA GLY A 190 -10.15 29.36 33.39
C GLY A 190 -8.65 29.66 33.53
N ASN A 191 -7.79 28.63 33.55
CA ASN A 191 -6.35 28.81 33.63
C ASN A 191 -5.71 28.81 32.24
N SER A 192 -5.46 30.00 31.70
CA SER A 192 -4.87 30.23 30.37
C SER A 192 -3.33 30.19 30.36
N TRP A 193 -2.68 29.82 31.47
CA TRP A 193 -1.22 29.76 31.56
C TRP A 193 -0.58 28.82 30.53
N ILE A 194 -1.14 27.64 30.33
CA ILE A 194 -0.63 26.64 29.37
C ILE A 194 -0.76 27.13 27.92
N VAL A 195 -1.83 27.86 27.59
CA VAL A 195 -2.01 28.43 26.24
C VAL A 195 -0.99 29.53 25.97
N ASN A 196 -0.62 30.31 26.98
CA ASN A 196 0.39 31.35 26.84
C ASN A 196 1.80 30.77 26.64
N ILE A 197 2.11 29.63 27.25
CA ILE A 197 3.38 28.92 27.02
C ILE A 197 3.46 28.34 25.61
N LEU A 198 2.36 27.79 25.08
CA LEU A 198 2.32 27.21 23.73
C LEU A 198 2.32 28.26 22.59
N ARG A 199 2.15 29.54 22.92
CA ARG A 199 2.19 30.65 21.94
C ARG A 199 3.58 31.30 21.79
N LEU A 200 4.53 30.97 22.67
CA LEU A 200 5.94 31.34 22.55
C LEU A 200 6.64 30.46 21.51
#